data_AF-A0A0Q9NDY8-F1
#
_entry.id   AF-A0A0Q9NDY8-F1
#
_cell.length_a   1.000
_cell.length_b   1.000
_cell.length_c   1.000
_cell.angle_alpha   90.00
_cell.angle_beta   90.00
_cell.angle_gamma   90.00
#
_symmetry.space_group_name_H-M   'P 1'
#
loop_
_entity.id
_entity.type
_entity.pdbx_description
1 polymer ?
#
loop_
_entity_poly.entity_id
_entity_poly.type
_entity_poly.pdbx_seq_one_letter_code
_entity_poly.pdbx_strand_id
1 'polypeptide(L)'
;MKPQNLIYTFVSYASHYDTPWGHGTAVEGVERTARLAHAHGIPVTWIVNRGSIPVLGEQIRQWHEDYGDDIILQCPFFMEDMGMSKDALKARLEADWNFVKEAFPWATTKIAGRGKIYNEVIEVLEELDFQGMWGYCWEQVWWDGITHKGIPWGSWYVDSHRYKIPHAGKGKVVACEWTARDLHLSYHTGSPVIYSTDPNDVLRAGLCTGEEITYWKMLFDEYLANTDHNEQVFFLQQQEAHEMEFSERFQVFPASHVEACEGMLDRFFAYVAQCGVTLTTLPKAMATYHEQNQITAPSYMLTKDKPIRPEVNDYTMTLGGVAAGPWPDTFFYYDSQCQMVFVNGECKPRLVRNYVGQWDMQDEFEEKIPPLFITTYEKTSERIELVYEIGNWKPMPFGLTYWDDELSDYEIESCSSDVELKVIKDELAFLRFNLTGEKRTIRLVFRRKM
;
A
#
# COMPACT_ATOMS: atom_id res chain seq x y z
N MET A 1 20.24 5.52 3.05
CA MET A 1 19.19 4.48 2.92
C MET A 1 19.29 3.50 4.08
N LYS A 2 18.16 2.94 4.53
CA LYS A 2 18.09 1.90 5.58
C LYS A 2 17.36 0.66 5.03
N PRO A 3 18.02 -0.18 4.21
CA PRO A 3 17.34 -1.25 3.47
C PRO A 3 16.50 -2.20 4.33
N GLN A 4 16.96 -2.50 5.55
CA GLN A 4 16.26 -3.34 6.51
C GLN A 4 14.88 -2.79 6.94
N ASN A 5 14.64 -1.50 6.77
CA ASN A 5 13.34 -0.87 7.05
C ASN A 5 12.35 -1.03 5.89
N LEU A 6 12.79 -1.48 4.70
CA LEU A 6 11.89 -1.88 3.62
C LEU A 6 11.48 -3.33 3.87
N ILE A 7 10.20 -3.53 4.15
CA ILE A 7 9.59 -4.83 4.44
C ILE A 7 8.92 -5.29 3.15
N TYR A 8 9.55 -6.26 2.49
CA TYR A 8 9.02 -6.89 1.30
C TYR A 8 8.23 -8.14 1.68
N THR A 9 6.99 -8.21 1.21
CA THR A 9 6.13 -9.38 1.38
C THR A 9 5.54 -9.78 0.04
N PHE A 10 5.53 -11.08 -0.25
CA PHE A 10 4.89 -11.63 -1.44
C PHE A 10 3.69 -12.51 -1.05
N VAL A 11 2.53 -12.21 -1.64
CA VAL A 11 1.25 -12.88 -1.35
C VAL A 11 0.72 -13.53 -2.61
N SER A 12 0.22 -14.76 -2.52
CA SER A 12 -0.38 -15.44 -3.67
C SER A 12 -1.64 -16.20 -3.31
N TYR A 13 -2.66 -16.14 -4.17
CA TYR A 13 -3.84 -16.98 -4.01
C TYR A 13 -3.51 -18.44 -4.26
N ALA A 14 -3.82 -19.29 -3.28
CA ALA A 14 -3.82 -20.75 -3.40
C ALA A 14 -5.22 -21.31 -3.16
N SER A 15 -6.26 -20.50 -3.41
CA SER A 15 -7.65 -20.82 -3.05
C SER A 15 -8.34 -21.73 -4.07
N HIS A 16 -9.35 -22.45 -3.60
CA HIS A 16 -10.25 -23.22 -4.45
C HIS A 16 -11.36 -22.31 -4.98
N TYR A 17 -11.60 -22.34 -6.29
CA TYR A 17 -12.64 -21.59 -6.98
C TYR A 17 -13.67 -22.51 -7.60
N ASP A 18 -14.91 -22.04 -7.69
CA ASP A 18 -15.96 -22.67 -8.47
C ASP A 18 -16.68 -21.56 -9.25
N THR A 19 -16.02 -21.10 -10.32
CA THR A 19 -16.43 -19.93 -11.11
C THR A 19 -16.47 -20.28 -12.60
N PRO A 20 -17.13 -19.46 -13.44
CA PRO A 20 -17.17 -19.71 -14.88
C PRO A 20 -15.79 -19.73 -15.56
N TRP A 21 -14.78 -19.10 -14.97
CA TRP A 21 -13.42 -18.99 -15.50
C TRP A 21 -12.43 -19.98 -14.87
N GLY A 22 -12.86 -20.76 -13.87
CA GLY A 22 -12.00 -21.75 -13.24
C GLY A 22 -12.69 -22.61 -12.18
N HIS A 23 -12.34 -23.90 -12.13
CA HIS A 23 -12.96 -24.87 -11.22
C HIS A 23 -11.90 -25.71 -10.50
N GLY A 24 -11.88 -25.67 -9.17
CA GLY A 24 -10.91 -26.37 -8.34
C GLY A 24 -9.80 -25.44 -7.84
N THR A 25 -8.62 -26.01 -7.59
CA THR A 25 -7.43 -25.28 -7.13
C THR A 25 -6.38 -25.21 -8.25
N ALA A 26 -5.78 -24.04 -8.47
CA ALA A 26 -4.80 -23.79 -9.53
C ALA A 26 -3.40 -24.33 -9.13
N VAL A 27 -3.27 -25.66 -9.13
CA VAL A 27 -2.07 -26.35 -8.61
C VAL A 27 -0.82 -25.99 -9.42
N GLU A 28 -0.91 -25.96 -10.75
CA GLU A 28 0.25 -25.66 -11.59
C GLU A 28 0.68 -24.20 -11.41
N GLY A 29 -0.27 -23.28 -11.27
CA GLY A 29 0.01 -21.89 -10.98
C GLY A 29 0.65 -21.67 -9.61
N VAL A 30 0.19 -22.39 -8.59
CA VAL A 30 0.78 -22.35 -7.23
C VAL A 30 2.21 -22.89 -7.26
N GLU A 31 2.44 -24.05 -7.88
CA GLU A 31 3.77 -24.65 -7.98
C GLU A 31 4.74 -23.79 -8.79
N ARG A 32 4.27 -23.18 -9.89
CA ARG A 32 5.05 -22.21 -10.68
C ARG A 32 5.46 -21.03 -9.82
N THR A 33 4.51 -20.44 -9.09
CA THR A 33 4.76 -19.28 -8.24
C THR A 33 5.74 -19.59 -7.10
N ALA A 34 5.53 -20.73 -6.41
CA ALA A 34 6.39 -21.21 -5.34
C ALA A 34 7.83 -21.39 -5.83
N ARG A 35 8.02 -22.12 -6.93
CA ARG A 35 9.34 -22.36 -7.54
C ARG A 35 10.10 -21.06 -7.81
N LEU A 36 9.43 -20.05 -8.35
CA LEU A 36 10.04 -18.76 -8.66
C LEU A 36 10.48 -18.02 -7.39
N ALA A 37 9.58 -17.87 -6.42
CA ALA A 37 9.88 -17.16 -5.17
C ALA A 37 10.99 -17.86 -4.37
N HIS A 38 10.88 -19.18 -4.21
CA HIS A 38 11.81 -20.00 -3.44
C HIS A 38 13.21 -20.06 -4.04
N ALA A 39 13.35 -20.00 -5.38
CA ALA A 39 14.65 -19.93 -6.04
C ALA A 39 15.48 -18.70 -5.63
N HIS A 40 14.83 -17.64 -5.15
CA HIS A 40 15.45 -16.40 -4.69
C HIS A 40 15.34 -16.19 -3.17
N GLY A 41 14.92 -17.22 -2.42
CA GLY A 41 14.78 -17.15 -0.96
C GLY A 41 13.65 -16.23 -0.48
N ILE A 42 12.63 -16.01 -1.31
CA ILE A 42 11.46 -15.21 -0.95
C ILE A 42 10.38 -16.14 -0.39
N PRO A 43 9.99 -15.99 0.89
CA PRO A 43 8.90 -16.75 1.45
C PRO A 43 7.55 -16.24 0.90
N VAL A 44 6.65 -17.16 0.60
CA VAL A 44 5.31 -16.86 0.06
C VAL A 44 4.28 -16.89 1.18
N THR A 45 3.36 -15.92 1.18
CA THR A 45 2.12 -16.02 1.96
C THR A 45 0.98 -16.52 1.07
N TRP A 46 0.43 -17.70 1.38
CA TRP A 46 -0.63 -18.32 0.60
C TRP A 46 -2.03 -17.96 1.13
N ILE A 47 -2.87 -17.42 0.26
CA ILE A 47 -4.29 -17.19 0.57
C ILE A 47 -5.06 -18.50 0.31
N VAL A 48 -5.41 -19.20 1.37
CA VAL A 48 -6.06 -20.52 1.32
C VAL A 48 -7.52 -20.45 1.74
N ASN A 49 -8.28 -21.48 1.38
CA ASN A 49 -9.65 -21.68 1.84
C ASN A 49 -9.90 -23.17 2.11
N ARG A 50 -11.06 -23.51 2.68
CA ARG A 50 -11.39 -24.91 3.01
C ARG A 50 -11.27 -25.88 1.82
N GLY A 51 -11.55 -25.42 0.61
CA GLY A 51 -11.50 -26.28 -0.58
C GLY A 51 -10.08 -26.58 -1.09
N SER A 52 -9.13 -25.69 -0.84
CA SER A 52 -7.76 -25.81 -1.36
C SER A 52 -6.83 -26.59 -0.42
N ILE A 53 -7.07 -26.53 0.89
CA ILE A 53 -6.23 -27.19 1.90
C ILE A 53 -6.11 -28.71 1.68
N PRO A 54 -7.17 -29.47 1.35
CA PRO A 54 -7.04 -30.89 1.05
C PRO A 54 -6.16 -31.20 -0.19
N VAL A 55 -5.97 -30.22 -1.08
CA VAL A 55 -5.20 -30.37 -2.32
C VAL A 55 -3.74 -29.96 -2.09
N LEU A 56 -3.52 -28.81 -1.47
CA LEU A 56 -2.19 -28.17 -1.36
C LEU A 56 -1.55 -28.29 0.02
N GLY A 57 -2.28 -28.82 1.03
CA GLY A 57 -1.86 -28.72 2.42
C GLY A 57 -0.54 -29.42 2.75
N GLU A 58 -0.21 -30.52 2.06
CA GLU A 58 1.09 -31.18 2.22
C GLU A 58 2.23 -30.35 1.62
N GLN A 59 2.04 -29.80 0.42
CA GLN A 59 3.04 -28.96 -0.24
C GLN A 59 3.30 -27.66 0.54
N ILE A 60 2.25 -26.99 1.01
CA ILE A 60 2.40 -25.77 1.83
C ILE A 60 3.11 -26.08 3.16
N ARG A 61 2.87 -27.24 3.78
CA ARG A 61 3.64 -27.69 4.96
C ARG A 61 5.12 -27.84 4.64
N GLN A 62 5.44 -28.51 3.53
CA GLN A 62 6.82 -28.67 3.10
C GLN A 62 7.49 -27.30 2.83
N TRP A 63 6.81 -26.39 2.15
CA TRP A 63 7.35 -25.05 1.86
C TRP A 63 7.48 -24.17 3.10
N HIS A 64 6.62 -24.34 4.11
CA HIS A 64 6.82 -23.70 5.41
C HIS A 64 8.11 -24.18 6.07
N GLU A 65 8.36 -25.49 6.08
CA GLU A 65 9.57 -26.07 6.69
C GLU A 65 10.84 -25.65 5.93
N ASP A 66 10.81 -25.65 4.59
CA ASP A 66 11.98 -25.41 3.75
C ASP A 66 12.27 -23.91 3.55
N TYR A 67 11.23 -23.08 3.39
CA TYR A 67 11.35 -21.68 2.98
C TYR A 67 10.71 -20.68 3.95
N GLY A 68 9.97 -21.15 4.94
CA GLY A 68 9.30 -20.28 5.92
C GLY A 68 8.03 -19.61 5.38
N ASP A 69 7.42 -20.19 4.35
CA ASP A 69 6.11 -19.79 3.82
C ASP A 69 5.05 -19.72 4.92
N ASP A 70 4.02 -18.91 4.71
CA ASP A 70 2.92 -18.73 5.66
C ASP A 70 1.58 -18.74 4.95
N ILE A 71 0.50 -18.65 5.72
CA ILE A 71 -0.86 -18.66 5.18
C ILE A 71 -1.69 -17.50 5.72
N ILE A 72 -2.70 -17.12 4.94
CA ILE A 72 -3.82 -16.30 5.40
C ILE A 72 -5.12 -16.89 4.87
N LEU A 73 -6.24 -16.53 5.49
CA LEU A 73 -7.55 -17.09 5.13
C LEU A 73 -8.23 -16.22 4.07
N GLN A 74 -8.69 -16.83 2.98
CA GLN A 74 -9.59 -16.17 2.04
C GLN A 74 -10.91 -15.83 2.75
N CYS A 75 -11.26 -14.54 2.77
CA CYS A 75 -12.56 -14.13 3.31
C CYS A 75 -13.65 -14.40 2.26
N PRO A 76 -14.80 -14.96 2.64
CA PRO A 76 -15.97 -15.00 1.76
C PRO A 76 -16.48 -13.58 1.50
N PHE A 77 -17.15 -13.40 0.37
CA PHE A 77 -17.82 -12.13 0.05
C PHE A 77 -19.01 -11.91 0.98
N PHE A 78 -19.04 -10.75 1.64
CA PHE A 78 -20.10 -10.43 2.59
C PHE A 78 -21.48 -10.36 1.93
N MET A 79 -21.59 -9.71 0.77
CA MET A 79 -22.88 -9.59 0.07
C MET A 79 -23.21 -10.87 -0.70
N GLU A 80 -22.27 -11.33 -1.54
CA GLU A 80 -22.51 -12.40 -2.51
C GLU A 80 -22.58 -13.78 -1.87
N ASP A 81 -21.65 -14.10 -0.96
CA ASP A 81 -21.58 -15.44 -0.35
C ASP A 81 -22.41 -15.50 0.93
N MET A 82 -22.41 -14.44 1.73
CA MET A 82 -23.01 -14.43 3.08
C MET A 82 -24.37 -13.71 3.15
N GLY A 83 -24.86 -13.14 2.05
CA GLY A 83 -26.18 -12.49 2.00
C GLY A 83 -26.31 -11.30 2.95
N MET A 84 -25.21 -10.56 3.20
CA MET A 84 -25.11 -9.45 4.16
C MET A 84 -25.39 -9.85 5.62
N SER A 85 -25.18 -11.11 5.99
CA SER A 85 -25.35 -11.57 7.37
C SER A 85 -24.02 -11.64 8.13
N LYS A 86 -23.86 -10.80 9.17
CA LYS A 86 -22.69 -10.85 10.06
C LYS A 86 -22.57 -12.19 10.77
N ASP A 87 -23.68 -12.76 11.22
CA ASP A 87 -23.69 -14.06 11.89
C ASP A 87 -23.23 -15.19 10.96
N ALA A 88 -23.67 -15.16 9.69
CA ALA A 88 -23.24 -16.13 8.70
C ALA A 88 -21.75 -15.98 8.37
N LEU A 89 -21.29 -14.73 8.17
CA LEU A 89 -19.88 -14.43 7.93
C LEU A 89 -19.01 -14.90 9.10
N LYS A 90 -19.41 -14.57 10.33
CA LYS A 90 -18.72 -14.94 11.57
C LYS A 90 -18.59 -16.46 11.71
N ALA A 91 -19.72 -17.17 11.62
CA ALA A 91 -19.74 -18.63 11.73
C ALA A 91 -18.88 -19.29 10.63
N ARG A 92 -18.88 -18.73 9.42
CA ARG A 92 -18.06 -19.23 8.31
C ARG A 92 -16.58 -19.01 8.56
N LEU A 93 -16.17 -17.80 8.95
CA LEU A 93 -14.78 -17.47 9.25
C LEU A 93 -14.24 -18.27 10.43
N GLU A 94 -15.02 -18.45 11.50
CA GLU A 94 -14.62 -19.31 12.63
C GLU A 94 -14.39 -20.75 12.19
N ALA A 95 -15.32 -21.32 11.43
CA ALA A 95 -15.21 -22.69 10.97
C ALA A 95 -14.04 -22.88 10.00
N ASP A 96 -13.82 -21.94 9.08
CA ASP A 96 -12.69 -22.00 8.14
C ASP A 96 -11.36 -21.74 8.83
N TRP A 97 -11.29 -20.84 9.81
CA TRP A 97 -10.07 -20.64 10.60
C TRP A 97 -9.72 -21.85 11.46
N ASN A 98 -10.70 -22.53 12.05
CA ASN A 98 -10.44 -23.77 12.78
C ASN A 98 -9.83 -24.83 11.86
N PHE A 99 -10.35 -24.94 10.64
CA PHE A 99 -9.81 -25.86 9.63
C PHE A 99 -8.38 -25.49 9.21
N VAL A 100 -8.10 -24.20 9.02
CA VAL A 100 -6.76 -23.67 8.79
C VAL A 100 -5.81 -24.04 9.94
N LYS A 101 -6.22 -23.82 11.19
CA LYS A 101 -5.42 -24.09 12.38
C LYS A 101 -5.11 -25.58 12.56
N GLU A 102 -6.04 -26.46 12.20
CA GLU A 102 -5.82 -27.90 12.20
C GLU A 102 -4.79 -28.32 11.13
N ALA A 103 -4.87 -27.73 9.93
CA ALA A 103 -3.98 -28.06 8.82
C ALA A 103 -2.57 -27.44 8.95
N PHE A 104 -2.50 -26.23 9.51
CA PHE A 104 -1.31 -25.37 9.59
C PHE A 104 -1.15 -24.79 11.01
N PRO A 105 -0.67 -25.58 12.00
CA PRO A 105 -0.64 -25.14 13.40
C PRO A 105 0.27 -23.95 13.69
N TRP A 106 1.20 -23.59 12.80
CA TRP A 106 2.08 -22.43 12.94
C TRP A 106 1.40 -21.10 12.59
N ALA A 107 0.25 -21.13 11.91
CA ALA A 107 -0.47 -19.93 11.51
C ALA A 107 -1.16 -19.28 12.72
N THR A 108 -0.45 -18.40 13.42
CA THR A 108 -0.92 -17.76 14.65
C THR A 108 -1.50 -16.37 14.43
N THR A 109 -0.99 -15.63 13.45
CA THR A 109 -1.46 -14.29 13.12
C THR A 109 -2.61 -14.39 12.12
N LYS A 110 -3.83 -14.18 12.64
CA LYS A 110 -5.07 -14.26 11.87
C LYS A 110 -5.18 -13.10 10.89
N ILE A 111 -5.09 -13.38 9.60
CA ILE A 111 -5.32 -12.39 8.54
C ILE A 111 -6.37 -12.94 7.58
N ALA A 112 -7.30 -12.07 7.20
CA ALA A 112 -8.27 -12.35 6.16
C ALA A 112 -7.87 -11.65 4.86
N GLY A 113 -8.15 -12.25 3.70
CA GLY A 113 -7.85 -11.67 2.38
C GLY A 113 -9.08 -11.53 1.49
N ARG A 114 -9.37 -10.31 1.01
CA ARG A 114 -10.39 -10.01 -0.02
C ARG A 114 -10.26 -8.57 -0.56
N GLY A 115 -10.62 -8.38 -1.83
CA GLY A 115 -10.70 -7.05 -2.43
C GLY A 115 -11.98 -6.23 -2.15
N LYS A 116 -13.14 -6.87 -1.93
CA LYS A 116 -14.39 -6.15 -1.58
C LYS A 116 -14.59 -6.13 -0.07
N ILE A 117 -14.55 -4.93 0.51
CA ILE A 117 -14.48 -4.74 1.97
C ILE A 117 -15.62 -3.83 2.43
N TYR A 118 -16.19 -4.15 3.59
CA TYR A 118 -17.28 -3.43 4.23
C TYR A 118 -17.00 -3.27 5.72
N ASN A 119 -17.68 -2.33 6.38
CA ASN A 119 -17.58 -2.15 7.84
C ASN A 119 -17.87 -3.47 8.58
N GLU A 120 -18.94 -4.15 8.18
CA GLU A 120 -19.39 -5.41 8.77
C GLU A 120 -18.33 -6.50 8.71
N VAL A 121 -17.49 -6.50 7.66
CA VAL A 121 -16.37 -7.43 7.55
C VAL A 121 -15.35 -7.12 8.65
N ILE A 122 -14.91 -5.86 8.75
CA ILE A 122 -13.90 -5.48 9.75
C ILE A 122 -14.42 -5.67 11.18
N GLU A 123 -15.69 -5.34 11.46
CA GLU A 123 -16.33 -5.63 12.75
C GLU A 123 -16.26 -7.11 13.11
N VAL A 124 -16.61 -8.01 12.18
CA VAL A 124 -16.53 -9.46 12.41
C VAL A 124 -15.08 -9.92 12.60
N LEU A 125 -14.14 -9.36 11.84
CA LEU A 125 -12.71 -9.66 12.01
C LEU A 125 -12.24 -9.27 13.42
N GLU A 126 -12.62 -8.10 13.92
CA GLU A 126 -12.30 -7.67 15.29
C GLU A 126 -12.93 -8.56 16.37
N GLU A 127 -14.16 -9.02 16.16
CA GLU A 127 -14.85 -9.94 17.08
C GLU A 127 -14.20 -11.33 17.13
N LEU A 128 -13.51 -11.73 16.06
CA LEU A 128 -12.85 -13.03 15.92
C LEU A 128 -11.33 -12.97 16.18
N ASP A 129 -10.84 -11.85 16.71
CA ASP A 129 -9.43 -11.58 16.98
C ASP A 129 -8.54 -11.73 15.72
N PHE A 130 -9.07 -11.38 14.54
CA PHE A 130 -8.22 -11.17 13.36
C PHE A 130 -7.37 -9.92 13.56
N GLN A 131 -6.12 -10.02 13.12
CA GLN A 131 -5.08 -8.99 13.28
C GLN A 131 -4.83 -8.21 12.00
N GLY A 132 -5.29 -8.71 10.84
CA GLY A 132 -5.10 -8.04 9.57
C GLY A 132 -6.16 -8.33 8.52
N MET A 133 -6.27 -7.40 7.57
CA MET A 133 -7.11 -7.51 6.38
C MET A 133 -6.28 -7.11 5.16
N TRP A 134 -6.05 -8.07 4.26
CA TRP A 134 -5.37 -7.85 2.99
C TRP A 134 -6.38 -7.61 1.87
N GLY A 135 -6.03 -6.70 0.94
CA GLY A 135 -6.75 -6.51 -0.31
C GLY A 135 -7.26 -5.09 -0.56
N TYR A 136 -6.74 -4.09 0.17
CA TYR A 136 -7.08 -2.70 -0.07
C TYR A 136 -6.40 -2.15 -1.33
N CYS A 137 -7.07 -1.26 -2.09
CA CYS A 137 -6.57 -0.80 -3.38
C CYS A 137 -6.51 0.74 -3.42
N TRP A 138 -5.35 1.31 -3.12
CA TRP A 138 -5.20 2.76 -3.05
C TRP A 138 -5.56 3.43 -4.38
N GLU A 139 -6.30 4.55 -4.31
CA GLU A 139 -6.91 5.28 -5.44
C GLU A 139 -7.87 4.49 -6.37
N GLN A 140 -8.09 3.19 -6.17
CA GLN A 140 -8.90 2.40 -7.10
C GLN A 140 -10.38 2.76 -7.03
N VAL A 141 -11.01 2.84 -8.21
CA VAL A 141 -12.44 3.09 -8.37
C VAL A 141 -13.01 2.10 -9.39
N TRP A 142 -14.11 1.42 -9.04
CA TRP A 142 -14.92 0.52 -9.87
C TRP A 142 -14.24 -0.76 -10.40
N TRP A 143 -12.92 -0.80 -10.54
CA TRP A 143 -12.20 -1.96 -11.07
C TRP A 143 -12.43 -3.20 -10.19
N ASP A 144 -12.82 -4.32 -10.79
CA ASP A 144 -13.27 -5.57 -10.13
C ASP A 144 -14.42 -5.40 -9.12
N GLY A 145 -15.19 -4.30 -9.26
CA GLY A 145 -16.23 -3.92 -8.30
C GLY A 145 -15.67 -3.43 -6.97
N ILE A 146 -14.40 -2.99 -6.95
CA ILE A 146 -13.70 -2.47 -5.78
C ILE A 146 -13.55 -0.95 -5.92
N THR A 147 -13.97 -0.22 -4.90
CA THR A 147 -13.80 1.24 -4.82
C THR A 147 -13.23 1.60 -3.46
N HIS A 148 -11.93 1.82 -3.42
CA HIS A 148 -11.16 2.10 -2.22
C HIS A 148 -10.53 3.49 -2.21
N LYS A 149 -10.70 4.30 -3.28
CA LYS A 149 -10.24 5.70 -3.30
C LYS A 149 -10.63 6.46 -2.01
N GLY A 150 -9.65 7.18 -1.47
CA GLY A 150 -9.73 7.82 -0.14
C GLY A 150 -8.88 7.15 0.94
N ILE A 151 -8.59 5.85 0.83
CA ILE A 151 -7.80 5.10 1.83
C ILE A 151 -6.33 5.57 1.88
N PRO A 152 -5.59 5.28 2.98
CA PRO A 152 -4.12 5.32 2.99
C PRO A 152 -3.49 4.24 2.09
N TRP A 153 -2.20 4.40 1.76
CA TRP A 153 -1.38 3.33 1.14
C TRP A 153 -0.61 2.54 2.21
N GLY A 154 0.05 1.44 1.84
CA GLY A 154 0.83 0.60 2.74
C GLY A 154 -0.01 -0.14 3.78
N SER A 155 0.28 0.11 5.06
CA SER A 155 -0.38 -0.57 6.18
C SER A 155 -0.84 0.43 7.25
N TRP A 156 -2.07 0.26 7.73
CA TRP A 156 -2.64 1.12 8.78
C TRP A 156 -3.61 0.35 9.67
N TYR A 157 -3.82 0.80 10.90
CA TYR A 157 -4.93 0.28 11.71
C TYR A 157 -6.24 0.78 11.12
N VAL A 158 -7.10 -0.10 10.65
CA VAL A 158 -8.41 0.28 10.11
C VAL A 158 -9.42 0.45 11.23
N ASP A 159 -10.33 1.42 11.07
CA ASP A 159 -11.47 1.60 11.94
C ASP A 159 -12.62 0.65 11.53
N SER A 160 -13.10 -0.20 12.43
CA SER A 160 -14.10 -1.22 12.11
C SER A 160 -15.45 -0.66 11.68
N HIS A 161 -15.81 0.53 12.15
CA HIS A 161 -17.04 1.21 11.74
C HIS A 161 -16.86 2.08 10.49
N ARG A 162 -15.61 2.24 10.02
CA ARG A 162 -15.23 3.13 8.94
C ARG A 162 -14.07 2.50 8.15
N TYR A 163 -14.37 1.44 7.40
CA TYR A 163 -13.39 0.52 6.81
C TYR A 163 -12.36 1.17 5.88
N LYS A 164 -12.59 2.41 5.41
CA LYS A 164 -11.64 3.16 4.56
C LYS A 164 -10.64 4.03 5.31
N ILE A 165 -10.83 4.29 6.60
CA ILE A 165 -10.00 5.27 7.31
C ILE A 165 -9.17 4.62 8.42
N PRO A 166 -8.08 5.29 8.85
CA PRO A 166 -7.37 4.89 10.04
C PRO A 166 -8.23 4.98 11.31
N HIS A 167 -8.06 3.98 12.17
CA HIS A 167 -8.49 4.04 13.55
C HIS A 167 -7.76 5.17 14.28
N ALA A 168 -8.49 5.91 15.13
CA ALA A 168 -7.95 7.10 15.80
C ALA A 168 -6.91 6.81 16.90
N GLY A 169 -6.74 5.53 17.26
CA GLY A 169 -5.73 5.04 18.20
C GLY A 169 -5.22 3.66 17.75
N LYS A 170 -4.85 2.79 18.68
CA LYS A 170 -4.53 1.38 18.33
C LYS A 170 -5.80 0.66 17.86
N GLY A 171 -5.86 0.30 16.59
CA GLY A 171 -6.91 -0.58 16.08
C GLY A 171 -6.57 -2.05 16.36
N LYS A 172 -7.53 -2.96 16.13
CA LYS A 172 -7.27 -4.41 16.26
C LYS A 172 -6.87 -5.06 14.94
N VAL A 173 -7.33 -4.50 13.82
CA VAL A 173 -7.05 -5.00 12.48
C VAL A 173 -6.14 -4.01 11.75
N VAL A 174 -5.08 -4.52 11.15
CA VAL A 174 -4.21 -3.76 10.23
C VAL A 174 -4.67 -4.03 8.79
N ALA A 175 -5.10 -3.00 8.10
CA ALA A 175 -5.36 -3.04 6.68
C ALA A 175 -4.04 -3.05 5.90
N CYS A 176 -3.99 -3.84 4.83
CA CYS A 176 -2.86 -3.96 3.92
C CYS A 176 -3.32 -3.81 2.48
N GLU A 177 -2.50 -3.17 1.66
CA GLU A 177 -2.73 -3.11 0.22
C GLU A 177 -2.80 -4.50 -0.42
N TRP A 178 -3.58 -4.60 -1.50
CA TRP A 178 -3.60 -5.73 -2.41
C TRP A 178 -2.22 -5.94 -3.05
N THR A 179 -1.63 -4.85 -3.53
CA THR A 179 -0.30 -4.79 -4.13
C THR A 179 0.20 -3.35 -4.06
N ALA A 180 1.50 -3.13 -4.00
CA ALA A 180 2.12 -1.82 -3.91
C ALA A 180 1.87 -1.04 -5.20
N ARG A 181 1.59 0.25 -5.06
CA ARG A 181 1.30 1.17 -6.16
C ARG A 181 2.46 2.15 -6.39
N ASP A 182 2.63 2.59 -7.62
CA ASP A 182 3.44 3.76 -7.90
C ASP A 182 2.64 5.01 -7.54
N LEU A 183 2.88 5.52 -6.32
CA LEU A 183 2.10 6.61 -5.76
C LEU A 183 2.13 7.84 -6.66
N HIS A 184 3.28 8.11 -7.29
CA HIS A 184 3.49 9.27 -8.15
C HIS A 184 2.60 9.20 -9.38
N LEU A 185 2.76 8.14 -10.18
CA LEU A 185 2.04 8.00 -11.44
C LEU A 185 0.55 7.76 -11.20
N SER A 186 0.20 6.96 -10.20
CA SER A 186 -1.20 6.73 -9.82
C SER A 186 -1.94 8.01 -9.47
N TYR A 187 -1.32 8.92 -8.69
CA TYR A 187 -1.91 10.20 -8.31
C TYR A 187 -2.08 11.13 -9.52
N HIS A 188 -1.02 11.29 -10.33
CA HIS A 188 -1.04 12.26 -11.42
C HIS A 188 -1.87 11.83 -12.64
N THR A 189 -2.06 10.52 -12.84
CA THR A 189 -2.87 10.01 -13.96
C THR A 189 -4.27 9.56 -13.55
N GLY A 190 -4.51 9.26 -12.26
CA GLY A 190 -5.73 8.60 -11.80
C GLY A 190 -5.84 7.14 -12.26
N SER A 191 -4.72 6.47 -12.54
CA SER A 191 -4.69 5.09 -13.07
C SER A 191 -3.91 4.13 -12.17
N PRO A 192 -4.35 3.90 -10.92
CA PRO A 192 -3.60 3.08 -9.97
C PRO A 192 -3.50 1.60 -10.35
N VAL A 193 -4.41 1.11 -11.19
CA VAL A 193 -4.42 -0.29 -11.64
C VAL A 193 -3.16 -0.59 -12.45
N ILE A 194 -2.88 0.20 -13.49
CA ILE A 194 -1.70 0.02 -14.34
C ILE A 194 -0.40 0.38 -13.63
N TYR A 195 -0.41 1.40 -12.79
CA TYR A 195 0.79 1.91 -12.12
C TYR A 195 1.00 1.19 -10.78
N SER A 196 1.33 -0.09 -10.88
CA SER A 196 1.37 -1.00 -9.75
C SER A 196 2.45 -2.08 -9.86
N THR A 197 2.44 -2.99 -8.90
CA THR A 197 3.29 -4.20 -8.89
C THR A 197 2.54 -5.47 -9.29
N ASP A 198 1.30 -5.34 -9.78
CA ASP A 198 0.55 -6.46 -10.34
C ASP A 198 1.17 -6.89 -11.69
N PRO A 199 1.69 -8.13 -11.81
CA PRO A 199 2.34 -8.61 -13.03
C PRO A 199 1.45 -8.52 -14.28
N ASN A 200 0.16 -8.81 -14.15
CA ASN A 200 -0.74 -8.84 -15.30
C ASN A 200 -1.06 -7.43 -15.79
N ASP A 201 -1.30 -6.49 -14.87
CA ASP A 201 -1.65 -5.12 -15.24
C ASP A 201 -0.47 -4.40 -15.89
N VAL A 202 0.75 -4.53 -15.35
CA VAL A 202 1.92 -3.85 -15.93
C VAL A 202 2.35 -4.48 -17.26
N LEU A 203 2.19 -5.80 -17.42
CA LEU A 203 2.45 -6.49 -18.68
C LEU A 203 1.48 -6.01 -19.75
N ARG A 204 0.18 -6.02 -19.45
CA ARG A 204 -0.87 -5.61 -20.40
C ARG A 204 -0.81 -4.12 -20.72
N ALA A 205 -0.33 -3.30 -19.79
CA ALA A 205 -0.09 -1.88 -20.02
C ALA A 205 1.20 -1.62 -20.82
N GLY A 206 2.06 -2.61 -21.03
CA GLY A 206 3.35 -2.44 -21.70
C GLY A 206 4.39 -1.69 -20.87
N LEU A 207 4.21 -1.63 -19.54
CA LEU A 207 5.19 -1.03 -18.61
C LEU A 207 6.35 -1.99 -18.30
N CYS A 208 6.09 -3.29 -18.38
CA CYS A 208 7.08 -4.35 -18.24
C CYS A 208 6.84 -5.42 -19.32
N THR A 209 7.86 -6.23 -19.55
CA THR A 209 7.78 -7.45 -20.38
C THR A 209 8.47 -8.60 -19.64
N GLY A 210 8.34 -9.83 -20.14
CA GLY A 210 9.04 -11.00 -19.58
C GLY A 210 10.56 -10.85 -19.41
N GLU A 211 11.17 -9.89 -20.11
CA GLU A 211 12.61 -9.62 -20.03
C GLU A 211 12.94 -8.25 -19.44
N GLU A 212 12.05 -7.27 -19.59
CA GLU A 212 12.24 -5.88 -19.15
C GLU A 212 11.37 -5.53 -17.94
N ILE A 213 12.03 -5.40 -16.79
CA ILE A 213 11.41 -5.06 -15.49
C ILE A 213 11.91 -3.72 -14.94
N THR A 214 12.48 -2.88 -15.80
CA THR A 214 13.11 -1.62 -15.37
C THR A 214 12.11 -0.72 -14.61
N TYR A 215 10.84 -0.70 -15.02
CA TYR A 215 9.80 0.04 -14.31
C TYR A 215 9.64 -0.41 -12.84
N TRP A 216 9.53 -1.72 -12.60
CA TRP A 216 9.43 -2.24 -11.24
C TRP A 216 10.68 -1.99 -10.39
N LYS A 217 11.88 -2.04 -10.99
CA LYS A 217 13.11 -1.69 -10.27
C LYS A 217 13.07 -0.23 -9.80
N MET A 218 12.68 0.69 -10.68
CA MET A 218 12.56 2.11 -10.33
C MET A 218 11.50 2.35 -9.24
N LEU A 219 10.37 1.64 -9.31
CA LEU A 219 9.33 1.69 -8.29
C LEU A 219 9.84 1.16 -6.93
N PHE A 220 10.51 0.01 -6.93
CA PHE A 220 11.08 -0.58 -5.72
C PHE A 220 12.15 0.31 -5.09
N ASP A 221 13.05 0.86 -5.91
CA ASP A 221 14.12 1.76 -5.47
C ASP A 221 13.58 3.04 -4.84
N GLU A 222 12.43 3.54 -5.31
CA GLU A 222 11.76 4.67 -4.70
C GLU A 222 11.26 4.35 -3.29
N TYR A 223 10.62 3.19 -3.09
CA TYR A 223 10.21 2.73 -1.76
C TYR A 223 11.44 2.52 -0.86
N LEU A 224 12.50 1.91 -1.38
CA LEU A 224 13.77 1.72 -0.68
C LEU A 224 14.39 3.04 -0.26
N ALA A 225 14.41 4.05 -1.14
CA ALA A 225 14.96 5.36 -0.82
C ALA A 225 14.15 6.07 0.27
N ASN A 226 12.84 5.79 0.40
CA ASN A 226 12.01 6.38 1.45
C ASN A 226 12.24 5.74 2.84
N THR A 227 12.98 4.63 2.94
CA THR A 227 13.41 4.08 4.24
C THR A 227 14.30 5.01 5.07
N ASP A 228 14.90 6.04 4.46
CA ASP A 228 15.79 6.96 5.19
C ASP A 228 15.10 7.71 6.33
N HIS A 229 13.84 8.03 6.13
CA HIS A 229 13.05 8.87 7.01
C HIS A 229 11.75 8.18 7.47
N ASN A 230 11.57 6.90 7.16
CA ASN A 230 10.50 6.05 7.71
C ASN A 230 11.11 4.94 8.56
N GLU A 231 10.46 4.61 9.68
CA GLU A 231 10.86 3.48 10.52
C GLU A 231 10.52 2.15 9.83
N GLN A 232 9.41 2.12 9.09
CA GLN A 232 8.96 0.98 8.30
C GLN A 232 8.40 1.49 6.97
N VAL A 233 8.75 0.83 5.87
CA VAL A 233 8.12 0.99 4.56
C VAL A 233 7.68 -0.38 4.11
N PHE A 234 6.40 -0.55 3.79
CA PHE A 234 5.86 -1.83 3.33
C PHE A 234 5.79 -1.85 1.81
N PHE A 235 6.38 -2.89 1.21
CA PHE A 235 6.29 -3.19 -0.21
C PHE A 235 5.65 -4.56 -0.37
N LEU A 236 4.33 -4.56 -0.52
CA LEU A 236 3.56 -5.78 -0.71
C LEU A 236 3.40 -6.02 -2.20
N GLN A 237 3.86 -7.15 -2.71
CA GLN A 237 3.58 -7.60 -4.06
C GLN A 237 2.66 -8.83 -4.02
N GLN A 238 1.81 -8.98 -5.03
CA GLN A 238 0.93 -10.12 -5.15
C GLN A 238 1.01 -10.78 -6.53
N GLN A 239 0.61 -12.04 -6.61
CA GLN A 239 0.24 -12.71 -7.86
C GLN A 239 -0.83 -13.78 -7.61
N GLU A 240 -1.90 -13.81 -8.40
CA GLU A 240 -2.92 -14.84 -8.27
C GLU A 240 -2.50 -16.13 -8.99
N ALA A 241 -2.52 -17.28 -8.31
CA ALA A 241 -2.04 -18.51 -8.94
C ALA A 241 -2.86 -18.95 -10.15
N HIS A 242 -4.16 -18.66 -10.17
CA HIS A 242 -5.00 -18.99 -11.32
C HIS A 242 -4.70 -18.15 -12.57
N GLU A 243 -4.00 -17.02 -12.41
CA GLU A 243 -3.45 -16.22 -13.50
C GLU A 243 -2.05 -16.69 -13.92
N MET A 244 -1.42 -17.54 -13.10
CA MET A 244 -0.17 -18.23 -13.39
C MET A 244 -0.39 -19.63 -13.94
N GLU A 245 -1.60 -19.99 -14.38
CA GLU A 245 -1.94 -21.30 -14.94
C GLU A 245 -2.62 -21.15 -16.30
N PHE A 246 -2.36 -22.10 -17.20
CA PHE A 246 -2.99 -22.18 -18.52
C PHE A 246 -3.42 -23.63 -18.86
N SER A 247 -3.73 -24.41 -17.83
CA SER A 247 -4.21 -25.79 -17.94
C SER A 247 -5.68 -25.80 -18.41
N GLU A 248 -6.30 -26.97 -18.60
CA GLU A 248 -7.76 -27.04 -18.86
C GLU A 248 -8.61 -26.55 -17.68
N ARG A 249 -8.02 -26.46 -16.47
CA ARG A 249 -8.72 -26.06 -15.24
C ARG A 249 -8.84 -24.55 -15.10
N PHE A 250 -7.79 -23.83 -15.51
CA PHE A 250 -7.69 -22.37 -15.44
C PHE A 250 -7.04 -21.86 -16.73
N GLN A 251 -7.76 -21.01 -17.45
CA GLN A 251 -7.30 -20.35 -18.69
C GLN A 251 -7.66 -18.86 -18.66
N VAL A 252 -7.33 -18.19 -17.55
CA VAL A 252 -7.63 -16.76 -17.38
C VAL A 252 -6.81 -15.90 -18.33
N PHE A 253 -5.54 -16.28 -18.55
CA PHE A 253 -4.64 -15.64 -19.49
C PHE A 253 -4.02 -16.66 -20.46
N PRO A 254 -3.62 -16.21 -21.67
CA PRO A 254 -2.91 -17.07 -22.61
C PRO A 254 -1.53 -17.45 -22.06
N ALA A 255 -0.99 -18.60 -22.49
CA ALA A 255 0.31 -19.10 -22.05
C ALA A 255 1.44 -18.08 -22.19
N SER A 256 1.43 -17.27 -23.25
CA SER A 256 2.42 -16.21 -23.46
C SER A 256 2.43 -15.13 -22.37
N HIS A 257 1.26 -14.81 -21.79
CA HIS A 257 1.19 -13.88 -20.66
C HIS A 257 1.73 -14.53 -19.39
N VAL A 258 1.37 -15.79 -19.15
CA VAL A 258 1.85 -16.54 -17.98
C VAL A 258 3.37 -16.68 -18.01
N GLU A 259 3.95 -17.01 -19.16
CA GLU A 259 5.40 -17.09 -19.37
C GLU A 259 6.09 -15.73 -19.19
N ALA A 260 5.46 -14.64 -19.67
CA ALA A 260 5.98 -13.29 -19.47
C ALA A 260 5.93 -12.88 -17.99
N CYS A 261 4.82 -13.11 -17.29
CA CYS A 261 4.70 -12.86 -15.86
C CYS A 261 5.72 -13.69 -15.05
N GLU A 262 5.96 -14.96 -15.44
CA GLU A 262 7.01 -15.80 -14.87
C GLU A 262 8.40 -15.15 -15.02
N GLY A 263 8.76 -14.71 -16.23
CA GLY A 263 10.03 -14.03 -16.48
C GLY A 263 10.17 -12.71 -15.72
N MET A 264 9.08 -11.95 -15.60
CA MET A 264 9.03 -10.71 -14.81
C MET A 264 9.28 -10.96 -13.32
N LEU A 265 8.55 -11.92 -12.73
CA LEU A 265 8.66 -12.28 -11.32
C LEU A 265 10.06 -12.82 -10.99
N ASP A 266 10.59 -13.76 -11.80
CA ASP A 266 11.93 -14.32 -11.60
C ASP A 266 13.01 -13.22 -11.51
N ARG A 267 13.01 -12.31 -12.48
CA ARG A 267 13.97 -11.21 -12.55
C ARG A 267 13.79 -10.20 -11.41
N PHE A 268 12.54 -9.95 -11.01
CA PHE A 268 12.25 -9.00 -9.96
C PHE A 268 12.61 -9.57 -8.59
N PHE A 269 12.32 -10.84 -8.33
CA PHE A 269 12.75 -11.55 -7.14
C PHE A 269 14.27 -11.60 -7.02
N ALA A 270 14.98 -11.91 -8.12
CA ALA A 270 16.43 -11.85 -8.17
C ALA A 270 16.97 -10.46 -7.80
N TYR A 271 16.28 -9.39 -8.23
CA TYR A 271 16.64 -8.01 -7.90
C TYR A 271 16.41 -7.72 -6.41
N VAL A 272 15.20 -7.96 -5.91
CA VAL A 272 14.79 -7.69 -4.53
C VAL A 272 15.68 -8.44 -3.52
N ALA A 273 16.01 -9.70 -3.79
CA ALA A 273 16.88 -10.51 -2.94
C ALA A 273 18.30 -9.93 -2.77
N GLN A 274 18.76 -9.08 -3.70
CA GLN A 274 20.08 -8.44 -3.65
C GLN A 274 20.08 -7.09 -2.92
N CYS A 275 18.91 -6.52 -2.63
CA CYS A 275 18.79 -5.18 -2.08
C CYS A 275 19.01 -5.08 -0.57
N GLY A 276 19.19 -6.21 0.14
CA GLY A 276 19.41 -6.23 1.59
C GLY A 276 18.17 -5.83 2.41
N VAL A 277 16.99 -5.98 1.84
CA VAL A 277 15.70 -5.64 2.45
C VAL A 277 15.20 -6.76 3.36
N THR A 278 14.20 -6.47 4.18
CA THR A 278 13.57 -7.49 5.02
C THR A 278 12.58 -8.30 4.18
N LEU A 279 12.97 -9.51 3.78
CA LEU A 279 12.08 -10.49 3.13
C LEU A 279 11.32 -11.26 4.21
N THR A 280 9.99 -11.18 4.20
CA THR A 280 9.17 -11.86 5.20
C THR A 280 7.77 -12.18 4.67
N THR A 281 7.01 -12.96 5.44
CA THR A 281 5.61 -13.25 5.17
C THR A 281 4.73 -12.14 5.72
N LEU A 282 3.54 -11.96 5.13
CA LEU A 282 2.58 -10.95 5.55
C LEU A 282 2.16 -11.12 7.02
N PRO A 283 1.87 -12.34 7.53
CA PRO A 283 1.58 -12.55 8.96
C PRO A 283 2.68 -12.03 9.90
N LYS A 284 3.95 -12.30 9.59
CA LYS A 284 5.09 -11.80 10.38
C LYS A 284 5.24 -10.28 10.29
N ALA A 285 5.03 -9.70 9.11
CA ALA A 285 5.03 -8.25 8.92
C ALA A 285 3.94 -7.57 9.77
N MET A 286 2.74 -8.14 9.81
CA MET A 286 1.62 -7.60 10.59
C MET A 286 1.80 -7.77 12.10
N ALA A 287 2.33 -8.91 12.55
CA ALA A 287 2.70 -9.09 13.95
C ALA A 287 3.71 -8.01 14.38
N THR A 288 4.73 -7.76 13.55
CA THR A 288 5.73 -6.70 13.80
C THR A 288 5.08 -5.32 13.85
N TYR A 289 4.16 -5.01 12.94
CA TYR A 289 3.43 -3.74 12.96
C TYR A 289 2.64 -3.54 14.26
N HIS A 290 1.95 -4.58 14.73
CA HIS A 290 1.21 -4.58 15.99
C HIS A 290 2.09 -4.36 17.23
N GLU A 291 3.28 -4.95 17.22
CA GLU A 291 4.26 -4.83 18.31
C GLU A 291 4.84 -3.42 18.40
N GLN A 292 5.17 -2.82 17.25
CA GLN A 292 5.89 -1.55 17.18
C GLN A 292 4.98 -0.34 17.28
N ASN A 293 3.73 -0.45 16.83
CA ASN A 293 2.87 0.72 16.64
C ASN A 293 1.68 0.74 17.61
N GLN A 294 1.50 1.85 18.33
CA GLN A 294 0.34 2.10 19.20
C GLN A 294 -0.80 2.86 18.50
N ILE A 295 -0.54 3.33 17.28
CA ILE A 295 -1.47 4.04 16.40
C ILE A 295 -0.96 3.84 14.98
N THR A 296 -1.72 4.22 13.96
CA THR A 296 -1.23 4.14 12.58
C THR A 296 0.07 4.94 12.44
N ALA A 297 1.14 4.27 12.01
CA ALA A 297 2.43 4.88 11.82
C ALA A 297 2.34 5.95 10.72
N PRO A 298 2.94 7.14 10.90
CA PRO A 298 2.98 8.12 9.83
C PRO A 298 3.88 7.63 8.69
N SER A 299 3.40 7.78 7.46
CA SER A 299 4.15 7.44 6.24
C SER A 299 4.53 8.71 5.50
N TYR A 300 5.79 8.80 5.10
CA TYR A 300 6.38 9.94 4.39
C TYR A 300 7.00 9.40 3.09
N MET A 301 6.44 9.73 1.93
CA MET A 301 6.92 9.19 0.65
C MET A 301 7.25 10.33 -0.31
N LEU A 302 8.53 10.62 -0.49
CA LEU A 302 9.00 11.51 -1.56
C LEU A 302 9.23 10.69 -2.83
N THR A 303 8.51 11.05 -3.89
CA THR A 303 8.43 10.28 -5.13
C THR A 303 8.75 11.15 -6.34
N LYS A 304 9.26 10.50 -7.39
CA LYS A 304 9.70 11.14 -8.64
C LYS A 304 9.01 10.47 -9.82
N ASP A 305 8.93 11.19 -10.94
CA ASP A 305 8.43 10.64 -12.20
C ASP A 305 9.40 9.57 -12.73
N LYS A 306 8.88 8.40 -13.09
CA LYS A 306 9.66 7.34 -13.76
C LYS A 306 9.51 7.60 -15.25
N PRO A 307 10.54 7.59 -16.10
CA PRO A 307 10.43 7.96 -17.52
C PRO A 307 9.77 6.88 -18.40
N ILE A 308 9.38 5.74 -17.84
CA ILE A 308 8.71 4.65 -18.57
C ILE A 308 7.22 4.97 -18.65
N ARG A 309 6.62 4.80 -19.83
CA ARG A 309 5.21 5.11 -20.10
C ARG A 309 4.51 3.86 -20.61
N PRO A 310 3.22 3.68 -20.28
CA PRO A 310 2.43 2.59 -20.82
C PRO A 310 2.19 2.77 -22.32
N GLU A 311 1.96 1.66 -23.01
CA GLU A 311 1.57 1.65 -24.41
C GLU A 311 0.12 2.08 -24.59
N VAL A 312 -0.19 2.75 -25.72
CA VAL A 312 -1.58 2.97 -26.13
C VAL A 312 -2.08 1.68 -26.78
N ASN A 313 -2.90 0.93 -26.08
CA ASN A 313 -3.44 -0.36 -26.53
C ASN A 313 -4.87 -0.59 -25.99
N ASP A 314 -5.49 -1.72 -26.34
CA ASP A 314 -6.88 -2.00 -25.96
C ASP A 314 -7.10 -1.99 -24.43
N TYR A 315 -6.11 -2.46 -23.66
CA TYR A 315 -6.19 -2.49 -22.20
C TYR A 315 -6.12 -1.07 -21.62
N THR A 316 -5.14 -0.27 -22.03
CA THR A 316 -4.98 1.10 -21.50
C THR A 316 -6.10 2.03 -21.97
N MET A 317 -6.64 1.82 -23.18
CA MET A 317 -7.80 2.56 -23.66
C MET A 317 -9.09 2.23 -22.88
N THR A 318 -9.24 0.99 -22.41
CA THR A 318 -10.37 0.59 -21.54
C THR A 318 -10.34 1.35 -20.21
N LEU A 319 -9.16 1.79 -19.77
CA LEU A 319 -8.94 2.58 -18.56
C LEU A 319 -8.97 4.10 -18.80
N GLY A 320 -9.41 4.55 -19.98
CA GLY A 320 -9.51 5.97 -20.32
C GLY A 320 -8.27 6.56 -20.99
N GLY A 321 -7.31 5.72 -21.38
CA GLY A 321 -6.09 6.10 -22.10
C GLY A 321 -4.88 6.27 -21.19
N VAL A 322 -3.81 6.86 -21.75
CA VAL A 322 -2.53 7.06 -21.06
C VAL A 322 -2.22 8.54 -20.93
N ALA A 323 -1.98 9.02 -19.71
CA ALA A 323 -1.48 10.36 -19.49
C ALA A 323 0.05 10.38 -19.66
N ALA A 324 0.56 11.45 -20.27
CA ALA A 324 1.99 11.65 -20.47
C ALA A 324 2.49 12.77 -19.56
N GLY A 325 3.38 12.42 -18.62
CA GLY A 325 4.19 13.37 -17.86
C GLY A 325 5.27 14.07 -18.71
N PRO A 326 6.37 14.56 -18.11
CA PRO A 326 6.77 14.36 -16.72
C PRO A 326 5.92 15.18 -15.74
N TRP A 327 5.79 14.68 -14.52
CA TRP A 327 5.18 15.42 -13.41
C TRP A 327 6.26 15.87 -12.41
N PRO A 328 6.04 16.97 -11.66
CA PRO A 328 7.00 17.41 -10.66
C PRO A 328 7.07 16.42 -9.49
N ASP A 329 8.24 16.30 -8.86
CA ASP A 329 8.45 15.54 -7.64
C ASP A 329 7.33 15.79 -6.63
N THR A 330 6.85 14.73 -6.01
CA THR A 330 5.64 14.77 -5.18
C THR A 330 5.88 14.08 -3.86
N PHE A 331 5.60 14.80 -2.79
CA PHE A 331 5.67 14.31 -1.42
C PHE A 331 4.28 13.91 -0.94
N PHE A 332 4.14 12.64 -0.56
CA PHE A 332 2.93 12.07 0.00
C PHE A 332 3.13 11.86 1.50
N TYR A 333 2.13 12.25 2.28
CA TYR A 333 2.10 12.01 3.72
C TYR A 333 0.77 11.38 4.13
N TYR A 334 0.77 10.44 5.07
CA TYR A 334 -0.41 10.16 5.87
C TYR A 334 -0.06 9.86 7.32
N ASP A 335 -1.05 10.02 8.20
CA ASP A 335 -1.06 9.53 9.57
C ASP A 335 -2.47 9.00 9.93
N SER A 336 -2.73 8.76 11.21
CA SER A 336 -4.05 8.30 11.67
C SER A 336 -5.19 9.31 11.50
N GLN A 337 -4.89 10.56 11.11
CA GLN A 337 -5.87 11.65 11.02
C GLN A 337 -6.09 12.13 9.59
N CYS A 338 -5.12 11.96 8.71
CA CYS A 338 -5.18 12.54 7.37
C CYS A 338 -4.22 11.89 6.37
N GLN A 339 -4.45 12.23 5.10
CA GLN A 339 -3.51 12.05 4.00
C GLN A 339 -3.31 13.40 3.31
N MET A 340 -2.09 13.72 2.88
CA MET A 340 -1.75 14.96 2.17
C MET A 340 -0.79 14.68 1.02
N VAL A 341 -0.92 15.50 -0.04
CA VAL A 341 -0.03 15.45 -1.20
C VAL A 341 0.48 16.85 -1.50
N PHE A 342 1.80 16.98 -1.60
CA PHE A 342 2.51 18.22 -1.88
C PHE A 342 3.32 18.04 -3.16
N VAL A 343 3.17 18.98 -4.09
CA VAL A 343 3.93 18.97 -5.34
C VAL A 343 5.09 19.95 -5.21
N ASN A 344 6.26 19.55 -5.70
CA ASN A 344 7.47 20.37 -5.63
C ASN A 344 7.22 21.78 -6.17
N GLY A 345 7.70 22.78 -5.43
CA GLY A 345 7.46 24.20 -5.67
C GLY A 345 6.25 24.77 -4.92
N GLU A 346 5.40 23.94 -4.30
CA GLU A 346 4.27 24.40 -3.50
C GLU A 346 4.52 24.25 -2.00
N CYS A 347 4.16 25.28 -1.22
CA CYS A 347 4.23 25.21 0.24
C CYS A 347 2.95 24.66 0.90
N LYS A 348 1.84 24.61 0.16
CA LYS A 348 0.56 24.10 0.63
C LYS A 348 0.27 22.75 -0.03
N PRO A 349 -0.52 21.88 0.61
CA PRO A 349 -0.91 20.63 -0.01
C PRO A 349 -1.84 20.92 -1.19
N ARG A 350 -1.74 20.10 -2.22
CA ARG A 350 -2.66 20.07 -3.35
C ARG A 350 -3.88 19.20 -3.06
N LEU A 351 -3.69 18.17 -2.24
CA LEU A 351 -4.73 17.30 -1.72
C LEU A 351 -4.59 17.20 -0.19
N VAL A 352 -5.71 17.33 0.52
CA VAL A 352 -5.84 16.95 1.92
C VAL A 352 -7.05 16.05 2.03
N ARG A 353 -6.88 14.87 2.60
CA ARG A 353 -7.97 14.03 3.08
C ARG A 353 -8.00 14.08 4.59
N ASN A 354 -9.16 14.41 5.13
CA ASN A 354 -9.36 14.52 6.57
C ASN A 354 -10.20 13.36 7.06
N TYR A 355 -9.61 12.45 7.82
CA TYR A 355 -10.28 11.28 8.38
C TYR A 355 -11.01 11.57 9.70
N VAL A 356 -10.76 12.73 10.31
CA VAL A 356 -11.35 13.09 11.61
C VAL A 356 -12.84 13.37 11.44
N GLY A 357 -13.67 12.57 12.11
CA GLY A 357 -15.12 12.76 12.15
C GLY A 357 -15.87 12.34 10.88
N GLN A 358 -15.22 11.63 9.95
CA GLN A 358 -15.86 11.12 8.73
C GLN A 358 -16.64 9.84 9.00
N TRP A 359 -17.77 9.68 8.29
CA TRP A 359 -18.66 8.52 8.42
C TRP A 359 -19.18 7.99 7.09
N ASP A 360 -19.15 8.77 6.01
CA ASP A 360 -19.58 8.32 4.69
C ASP A 360 -18.44 7.60 3.97
N MET A 361 -18.47 6.26 3.95
CA MET A 361 -17.43 5.46 3.30
C MET A 361 -17.54 5.43 1.77
N GLN A 362 -18.55 6.10 1.19
CA GLN A 362 -18.60 6.36 -0.25
C GLN A 362 -17.79 7.60 -0.65
N ASP A 363 -17.41 8.45 0.31
CA ASP A 363 -16.61 9.64 0.07
C ASP A 363 -15.10 9.31 -0.10
N GLU A 364 -14.36 10.30 -0.58
CA GLU A 364 -12.90 10.32 -0.75
C GLU A 364 -12.22 11.15 0.35
N PHE A 365 -13.02 11.78 1.23
CA PHE A 365 -12.62 12.55 2.40
C PHE A 365 -11.83 13.82 2.09
N GLU A 366 -11.89 14.30 0.85
CA GLU A 366 -11.13 15.45 0.37
C GLU A 366 -11.63 16.77 0.97
N GLU A 367 -10.67 17.61 1.36
CA GLU A 367 -10.92 18.91 1.96
C GLU A 367 -10.48 20.06 1.06
N LYS A 368 -11.20 21.18 1.16
CA LYS A 368 -10.75 22.43 0.54
C LYS A 368 -9.54 22.98 1.29
N ILE A 369 -8.54 23.42 0.53
CA ILE A 369 -7.29 23.96 1.05
C ILE A 369 -7.49 25.45 1.42
N PRO A 370 -7.16 25.88 2.66
CA PRO A 370 -7.24 27.28 3.05
C PRO A 370 -6.32 28.17 2.21
N PRO A 371 -6.65 29.46 2.03
CA PRO A 371 -5.70 30.45 1.56
C PRO A 371 -4.47 30.52 2.49
N LEU A 372 -3.29 30.51 1.88
CA LEU A 372 -1.98 30.59 2.54
C LEU A 372 -1.22 31.78 1.95
N PHE A 373 -0.64 32.60 2.82
CA PHE A 373 0.28 33.67 2.44
C PHE A 373 1.65 33.44 3.09
N ILE A 374 2.71 33.78 2.36
CA ILE A 374 4.04 33.88 2.94
C ILE A 374 4.29 35.37 3.15
N THR A 375 4.23 35.82 4.40
CA THR A 375 4.37 37.24 4.78
C THR A 375 5.83 37.63 4.99
N THR A 376 6.71 36.65 5.15
CA THR A 376 8.16 36.85 5.19
C THR A 376 8.83 35.67 4.51
N TYR A 377 9.75 35.98 3.59
CA TYR A 377 10.66 35.02 2.98
C TYR A 377 12.02 35.69 2.83
N GLU A 378 13.01 35.20 3.57
CA GLU A 378 14.39 35.64 3.49
C GLU A 378 15.28 34.40 3.32
N LYS A 379 16.03 34.34 2.22
CA LYS A 379 17.06 33.32 1.99
C LYS A 379 18.40 34.02 1.76
N THR A 380 19.35 33.75 2.64
CA THR A 380 20.74 34.23 2.58
C THR A 380 21.69 33.04 2.65
N SER A 381 22.99 33.25 2.46
CA SER A 381 23.99 32.19 2.62
C SER A 381 24.09 31.65 4.04
N GLU A 382 23.53 32.32 5.05
CA GLU A 382 23.65 31.93 6.46
C GLU A 382 22.32 31.49 7.08
N ARG A 383 21.19 31.88 6.47
CA ARG A 383 19.87 31.81 7.09
C ARG A 383 18.76 31.71 6.06
N ILE A 384 17.78 30.86 6.33
CA ILE A 384 16.49 30.81 5.63
C ILE A 384 15.40 31.09 6.65
N GLU A 385 14.52 32.05 6.40
CA GLU A 385 13.38 32.40 7.25
C GLU A 385 12.09 32.48 6.44
N LEU A 386 11.07 31.76 6.90
CA LEU A 386 9.72 31.78 6.35
C LEU A 386 8.71 32.08 7.44
N VAL A 387 7.74 32.95 7.12
CA VAL A 387 6.55 33.18 7.94
C VAL A 387 5.31 32.94 7.10
N TYR A 388 4.58 31.88 7.45
CA TYR A 388 3.32 31.51 6.86
C TYR A 388 2.17 32.15 7.64
N GLU A 389 1.18 32.67 6.93
CA GLU A 389 -0.08 33.15 7.47
C GLU A 389 -1.25 32.39 6.84
N ILE A 390 -2.05 31.75 7.70
CA ILE A 390 -3.28 31.04 7.32
C ILE A 390 -4.44 31.79 7.97
N GLY A 391 -5.44 32.17 7.17
CA GLY A 391 -6.65 32.84 7.66
C GLY A 391 -7.51 31.92 8.53
N ASN A 392 -8.63 32.45 9.04
CA ASN A 392 -9.62 31.65 9.76
C ASN A 392 -10.14 30.53 8.84
N TRP A 393 -9.98 29.29 9.27
CA TRP A 393 -10.42 28.10 8.54
C TRP A 393 -10.92 27.05 9.51
N LYS A 394 -11.85 26.19 9.07
CA LYS A 394 -12.41 25.16 9.93
C LYS A 394 -11.31 24.27 10.54
N PRO A 395 -11.51 23.75 11.77
CA PRO A 395 -10.55 22.82 12.37
C PRO A 395 -10.38 21.57 11.51
N MET A 396 -9.14 21.22 11.19
CA MET A 396 -8.78 20.00 10.46
C MET A 396 -7.28 19.72 10.59
N PRO A 397 -6.85 18.46 10.44
CA PRO A 397 -5.44 18.14 10.24
C PRO A 397 -4.90 18.82 8.99
N PHE A 398 -3.71 19.39 9.09
CA PHE A 398 -3.09 20.15 8.01
C PHE A 398 -1.56 20.09 8.07
N GLY A 399 -0.93 20.59 7.00
CA GLY A 399 0.52 20.65 6.93
C GLY A 399 0.98 21.60 5.85
N LEU A 400 2.27 21.93 5.91
CA LEU A 400 2.96 22.79 4.95
C LEU A 400 4.29 22.15 4.58
N THR A 401 4.83 22.54 3.44
CA THR A 401 6.17 22.16 3.00
C THR A 401 7.01 23.40 2.69
N TYR A 402 8.32 23.26 2.83
CA TYR A 402 9.30 24.15 2.23
C TYR A 402 10.25 23.29 1.41
N TRP A 403 10.42 23.63 0.13
CA TRP A 403 11.26 22.92 -0.82
C TRP A 403 12.51 23.76 -1.11
N ASP A 404 13.69 23.16 -0.99
CA ASP A 404 14.95 23.83 -1.33
C ASP A 404 16.07 22.80 -1.51
N ASP A 405 16.73 22.83 -2.67
CA ASP A 405 17.79 21.89 -3.04
C ASP A 405 19.05 22.04 -2.15
N GLU A 406 19.17 23.17 -1.43
CA GLU A 406 20.30 23.46 -0.56
C GLU A 406 20.03 23.11 0.92
N LEU A 407 18.89 22.49 1.29
CA LEU A 407 18.58 22.19 2.70
C LEU A 407 19.65 21.33 3.39
N SER A 408 20.41 20.53 2.64
CA SER A 408 21.53 19.75 3.18
C SER A 408 22.60 20.62 3.86
N ASP A 409 22.75 21.88 3.46
CA ASP A 409 23.70 22.84 4.05
C ASP A 409 23.16 23.55 5.31
N TYR A 410 21.88 23.36 5.63
CA TYR A 410 21.23 24.04 6.74
C TYR A 410 20.74 23.07 7.81
N GLU A 411 20.65 23.56 9.04
CA GLU A 411 19.99 22.90 10.15
C GLU A 411 18.87 23.78 10.70
N ILE A 412 17.91 23.14 11.36
CA ILE A 412 16.75 23.83 11.93
C ILE A 412 17.21 24.71 13.10
N GLU A 413 17.00 26.02 12.99
CA GLU A 413 17.23 26.98 14.08
C GLU A 413 15.99 27.07 14.97
N SER A 414 14.80 27.23 14.38
CA SER A 414 13.54 27.28 15.12
C SER A 414 12.32 26.98 14.25
N CYS A 415 11.27 26.46 14.89
CA CYS A 415 9.93 26.33 14.31
C CYS A 415 8.90 26.72 15.39
N SER A 416 7.68 27.12 14.98
CA SER A 416 6.56 27.29 15.90
C SER A 416 6.36 26.06 16.78
N SER A 417 6.17 26.26 18.09
CA SER A 417 6.29 25.19 19.11
C SER A 417 5.24 24.07 19.01
N ASP A 418 4.11 24.32 18.35
CA ASP A 418 3.01 23.37 18.18
C ASP A 418 2.99 22.74 16.78
N VAL A 419 4.11 22.82 16.06
CA VAL A 419 4.32 22.24 14.73
C VAL A 419 5.35 21.13 14.84
N GLU A 420 4.99 19.94 14.37
CA GLU A 420 5.95 18.87 14.16
C GLU A 420 6.69 19.12 12.84
N LEU A 421 8.02 19.15 12.89
CA LEU A 421 8.87 19.44 11.75
C LEU A 421 9.73 18.22 11.41
N LYS A 422 9.75 17.85 10.13
CA LYS A 422 10.59 16.76 9.62
C LYS A 422 11.23 17.12 8.29
N VAL A 423 12.55 16.98 8.19
CA VAL A 423 13.28 17.14 6.92
C VAL A 423 13.31 15.80 6.20
N ILE A 424 12.98 15.81 4.91
CA ILE A 424 12.87 14.62 4.06
C ILE A 424 13.94 14.70 2.97
N LYS A 425 14.91 13.78 3.03
CA LYS A 425 16.03 13.61 2.09
C LYS A 425 16.85 14.89 1.81
N ASP A 426 16.85 15.84 2.74
CA ASP A 426 17.45 17.17 2.52
C ASP A 426 16.91 17.90 1.28
N GLU A 427 15.70 17.54 0.80
CA GLU A 427 15.04 18.16 -0.37
C GLU A 427 13.84 19.03 0.07
N LEU A 428 13.19 18.66 1.19
CA LEU A 428 12.08 19.43 1.75
C LEU A 428 12.02 19.36 3.27
N ALA A 429 11.39 20.36 3.87
CA ALA A 429 10.95 20.37 5.25
C ALA A 429 9.42 20.32 5.32
N PHE A 430 8.89 19.32 6.01
CA PHE A 430 7.46 19.12 6.22
C PHE A 430 7.05 19.54 7.62
N LEU A 431 5.98 20.34 7.70
CA LEU A 431 5.42 20.92 8.91
C LEU A 431 4.03 20.32 9.11
N ARG A 432 3.84 19.49 10.14
CA ARG A 432 2.55 18.87 10.48
C ARG A 432 1.92 19.56 11.70
N PHE A 433 0.66 19.97 11.58
CA PHE A 433 -0.09 20.64 12.65
C PHE A 433 -1.60 20.60 12.42
N ASN A 434 -2.42 20.98 13.41
CA ASN A 434 -3.87 21.03 13.25
C ASN A 434 -4.37 22.47 13.18
N LEU A 435 -5.27 22.77 12.24
CA LEU A 435 -6.02 24.03 12.23
C LEU A 435 -7.04 24.02 13.36
N THR A 436 -7.24 25.17 14.00
CA THR A 436 -8.07 25.30 15.21
C THR A 436 -9.36 26.07 14.99
N GLY A 437 -9.58 26.67 13.81
CA GLY A 437 -10.65 27.67 13.59
C GLY A 437 -10.11 29.09 13.46
N GLU A 438 -9.00 29.38 14.13
CA GLU A 438 -8.45 30.72 14.27
C GLU A 438 -7.36 31.00 13.23
N LYS A 439 -7.10 32.29 12.97
CA LYS A 439 -5.97 32.73 12.16
C LYS A 439 -4.68 32.20 12.78
N ARG A 440 -3.78 31.68 11.94
CA ARG A 440 -2.54 31.05 12.38
C ARG A 440 -1.32 31.66 11.68
N THR A 441 -0.25 31.86 12.44
CA THR A 441 1.06 32.27 11.92
C THR A 441 2.09 31.21 12.29
N ILE A 442 2.83 30.71 11.30
CA ILE A 442 3.87 29.69 11.50
C ILE A 442 5.19 30.26 11.03
N ARG A 443 6.20 30.24 11.90
CA ARG A 443 7.55 30.71 11.58
C ARG A 443 8.49 29.51 11.52
N LEU A 444 9.29 29.44 10.47
CA LEU A 444 10.31 28.44 10.24
C LEU A 444 11.63 29.15 9.94
N VAL A 445 12.69 28.76 10.66
CA VAL A 445 14.02 29.31 10.49
C VAL A 445 15.04 28.19 10.41
N PHE A 446 15.87 28.24 9.37
CA PHE A 446 17.07 27.44 9.25
C PHE A 446 18.31 28.33 9.35
N ARG A 447 19.38 27.75 9.87
CA ARG A 447 20.72 28.35 9.88
C ARG A 447 21.70 27.43 9.17
N ARG A 448 22.72 27.98 8.53
CA ARG A 448 23.76 27.18 7.89
C ARG A 448 24.51 26.34 8.91
N LYS A 449 24.84 25.09 8.56
CA LYS A 449 25.72 24.22 9.36
C LYS A 449 27.13 24.82 9.38
N MET A 450 27.74 24.87 10.56
CA MET A 450 29.11 25.38 10.75
C MET A 450 30.18 24.42 10.25
#